data_AF-A0A5M9JTL3-F1
#
_entry.id   AF-A0A5M9JTL3-F1
#
_cell.length_a   1.000
_cell.length_b   1.000
_cell.length_c   1.000
_cell.angle_alpha   90.00
_cell.angle_beta   90.00
_cell.angle_gamma   90.00
#
_symmetry.space_group_name_H-M   'P 1'
#
loop_
_entity.id
_entity.type
_entity.pdbx_description
1 polymer ?
#
loop_
_entity_poly.entity_id
_entity_poly.type
_entity_poly.pdbx_seq_one_letter_code
_entity_poly.pdbx_strand_id
1 'polypeptide(L)'
;MRSSTMVAPSLFLLTSFIQSTSALKALSNSPCAPKCGNVLGGTLGVDDIVCQDTSYTSLIGTTYSGCVGCQLSSTFVDPSTNETDLQWGLYNLRYAISWCLFGFPNNTEAEDTPCMTSLSCGPMKKYLRIWKSDDGGPI
;
A
#
# COMPACT_ATOMS: atom_id res chain seq x y z
N MET A 1 32.67 5.00 59.19
CA MET A 1 32.51 4.33 57.89
C MET A 1 31.05 4.11 57.59
N ARG A 2 30.45 4.89 56.67
CA ARG A 2 29.42 4.47 55.69
C ARG A 2 28.98 5.70 54.90
N SER A 3 29.58 5.92 53.73
CA SER A 3 29.06 6.85 52.73
C SER A 3 28.08 6.08 51.86
N SER A 4 26.82 6.51 51.81
CA SER A 4 25.81 5.98 50.91
C SER A 4 25.85 6.77 49.61
N THR A 5 26.34 6.18 48.54
CA THR A 5 26.27 6.74 47.17
C THR A 5 24.90 6.43 46.58
N MET A 6 24.12 7.49 46.30
CA MET A 6 22.88 7.41 45.52
C MET A 6 23.22 7.11 44.06
N VAL A 7 22.74 6.00 43.53
CA VAL A 7 22.80 5.69 42.10
C VAL A 7 21.47 6.12 41.48
N ALA A 8 21.51 7.18 40.67
CA ALA A 8 20.34 7.63 39.91
C ALA A 8 20.09 6.66 38.74
N PRO A 9 18.85 6.21 38.48
CA PRO A 9 18.56 5.40 37.31
C PRO A 9 18.42 6.33 36.10
N SER A 10 19.39 6.30 35.19
CA SER A 10 19.29 6.95 33.88
C SER A 10 18.21 6.23 33.06
N LEU A 11 17.06 6.88 32.93
CA LEU A 11 15.94 6.43 32.09
C LEU A 11 16.32 6.63 30.61
N PHE A 12 16.84 5.58 29.96
CA PHE A 12 17.05 5.59 28.50
C PHE A 12 15.68 5.56 27.81
N LEU A 13 15.25 6.72 27.30
CA LEU A 13 14.11 6.84 26.39
C LEU A 13 14.48 6.15 25.07
N LEU A 14 14.03 4.90 24.87
CA LEU A 14 14.01 4.24 23.58
C LEU A 14 13.02 4.99 22.69
N THR A 15 13.54 5.90 21.86
CA THR A 15 12.78 6.48 20.76
C THR A 15 12.55 5.39 19.72
N SER A 16 11.41 4.70 19.80
CA SER A 16 10.97 3.83 18.72
C SER A 16 10.80 4.68 17.46
N PHE A 17 11.71 4.53 16.51
CA PHE A 17 11.50 5.03 15.16
C PHE A 17 10.29 4.27 14.60
N ILE A 18 9.15 4.95 14.51
CA ILE A 18 7.98 4.43 13.83
C ILE A 18 8.36 4.39 12.35
N GLN A 19 8.90 3.26 11.90
CA GLN A 19 9.09 3.02 10.48
C GLN A 19 7.70 3.00 9.86
N SER A 20 7.47 3.83 8.85
CA SER A 20 6.25 3.80 8.04
C SER A 20 6.06 2.37 7.52
N THR A 21 5.05 1.69 8.05
CA THR A 21 4.74 0.32 7.67
C THR A 21 3.91 0.36 6.40
N SER A 22 4.55 0.14 5.26
CA SER A 22 3.84 -0.14 4.01
C SER A 22 3.23 -1.54 4.07
N ALA A 23 1.97 -1.65 3.64
CA ALA A 23 1.13 -2.82 3.84
C ALA A 23 0.53 -3.39 2.56
N LEU A 24 1.21 -3.22 1.41
CA LEU A 24 0.74 -3.67 0.11
C LEU A 24 0.23 -5.12 0.15
N LYS A 25 -0.94 -5.33 -0.46
CA LYS A 25 -1.55 -6.67 -0.49
C LYS A 25 -0.66 -7.62 -1.29
N ALA A 26 -0.24 -8.72 -0.66
CA ALA A 26 0.60 -9.76 -1.24
C ALA A 26 0.41 -11.09 -0.49
N LEU A 27 0.80 -12.19 -1.13
CA LEU A 27 0.85 -13.52 -0.51
C LEU A 27 2.09 -13.62 0.37
N SER A 28 1.94 -13.97 1.65
CA SER A 28 3.07 -13.97 2.60
C SER A 28 4.15 -15.01 2.31
N ASN A 29 3.81 -16.08 1.60
CA ASN A 29 4.72 -17.15 1.17
C ASN A 29 5.27 -16.94 -0.25
N SER A 30 4.90 -15.84 -0.91
CA SER A 30 5.38 -15.52 -2.25
C SER A 30 6.82 -14.99 -2.24
N PRO A 31 7.62 -15.24 -3.30
CA PRO A 31 8.91 -14.57 -3.49
C PRO A 31 8.82 -13.03 -3.61
N CYS A 32 7.64 -12.49 -3.93
CA CYS A 32 7.41 -11.04 -4.01
C CYS A 32 7.09 -10.40 -2.65
N ALA A 33 6.71 -11.18 -1.63
CA ALA A 33 6.37 -10.67 -0.30
C ALA A 33 7.40 -9.67 0.28
N PRO A 34 8.72 -9.94 0.24
CA PRO A 34 9.71 -9.03 0.81
C PRO A 34 9.80 -7.67 0.10
N LYS A 35 9.28 -7.56 -1.12
CA LYS A 35 9.24 -6.30 -1.88
C LYS A 35 8.00 -5.47 -1.57
N CYS A 36 7.00 -6.06 -0.91
CA CYS A 36 5.70 -5.46 -0.64
C CYS A 36 5.59 -4.80 0.75
N GLY A 37 6.70 -4.76 1.49
CA GLY A 37 6.78 -4.14 2.81
C GLY A 37 6.90 -5.16 3.94
N ASN A 38 6.93 -4.66 5.17
CA ASN A 38 7.15 -5.48 6.37
C ASN A 38 5.85 -6.06 6.95
N VAL A 39 4.70 -5.43 6.67
CA VAL A 39 3.40 -5.80 7.25
C VAL A 39 2.39 -6.04 6.14
N LEU A 40 2.28 -7.27 5.64
CA LEU A 40 1.36 -7.58 4.55
C LEU A 40 -0.09 -7.64 5.07
N GLY A 41 -0.85 -6.56 4.92
CA GLY A 41 -2.20 -6.42 5.50
C GLY A 41 -3.27 -5.93 4.52
N GLY A 42 -2.89 -5.09 3.55
CA GLY A 42 -3.77 -4.50 2.56
C GLY A 42 -3.29 -3.12 2.14
N THR A 43 -3.53 -2.76 0.89
CA THR A 43 -3.08 -1.48 0.30
C THR A 43 -3.93 -0.32 0.81
N LEU A 44 -3.30 0.66 1.46
CA LEU A 44 -3.90 1.82 2.11
C LEU A 44 -3.40 3.11 1.48
N GLY A 45 -4.20 3.67 0.57
CA GLY A 45 -4.06 5.01 -0.02
C GLY A 45 -2.69 5.70 0.13
N VAL A 46 -2.64 6.75 0.97
CA VAL A 46 -1.46 7.62 1.15
C VAL A 46 -0.23 6.92 1.75
N ASP A 47 -0.45 5.86 2.54
CA ASP A 47 0.65 5.15 3.21
C ASP A 47 1.40 4.20 2.26
N ASP A 48 0.73 3.79 1.18
CA ASP A 48 1.19 2.74 0.28
C ASP A 48 1.37 3.18 -1.18
N ILE A 49 0.74 4.29 -1.59
CA ILE A 49 0.72 4.73 -2.99
C ILE A 49 1.04 6.22 -3.09
N VAL A 50 1.98 6.53 -3.96
CA VAL A 50 2.26 7.88 -4.44
C VAL A 50 1.66 8.08 -5.84
N CYS A 51 1.13 9.27 -6.10
CA CYS A 51 0.43 9.56 -7.35
C CYS A 51 1.28 10.33 -8.37
N GLN A 52 2.25 11.13 -7.90
CA GLN A 52 3.16 11.83 -8.79
C GLN A 52 4.32 10.92 -9.20
N ASP A 53 4.64 10.88 -10.49
CA ASP A 53 5.74 10.09 -11.04
C ASP A 53 7.08 10.40 -10.37
N THR A 54 7.32 11.67 -10.03
CA THR A 54 8.54 12.12 -9.33
C THR A 54 8.71 11.48 -7.95
N SER A 55 7.59 11.12 -7.31
CA SER A 55 7.55 10.51 -5.98
C SER A 55 7.88 9.01 -6.00
N TYR A 56 8.02 8.39 -7.17
CA TYR A 56 8.46 6.99 -7.28
C TYR A 56 9.92 6.74 -6.89
N THR A 57 10.66 7.81 -6.59
CA THR A 57 11.99 7.75 -5.97
C THR A 57 11.95 7.70 -4.44
N SER A 58 10.79 7.97 -3.83
CA SER A 58 10.59 7.89 -2.38
C SER A 58 10.54 6.43 -1.89
N LEU A 59 10.60 6.23 -0.57
CA LEU A 59 10.46 4.89 0.02
C LEU A 59 9.11 4.24 -0.34
N ILE A 60 8.00 4.99 -0.25
CA ILE A 60 6.66 4.48 -0.58
C ILE A 60 6.59 4.12 -2.06
N GLY A 61 7.04 5.02 -2.95
CA GLY A 61 6.97 4.79 -4.39
C GLY A 61 7.89 3.67 -4.90
N THR A 62 9.10 3.55 -4.34
CA THR A 62 10.01 2.44 -4.67
C THR A 62 9.50 1.10 -4.14
N THR A 63 8.87 1.09 -2.95
CA THR A 63 8.22 -0.11 -2.40
C THR A 63 7.04 -0.53 -3.28
N TYR A 64 6.15 0.39 -3.63
CA TYR A 64 5.00 0.12 -4.48
C TYR A 64 5.42 -0.42 -5.86
N SER A 65 6.30 0.29 -6.57
CA SER A 65 6.75 -0.15 -7.90
C SER A 65 7.52 -1.47 -7.86
N GLY A 66 8.37 -1.69 -6.84
CA GLY A 66 9.09 -2.95 -6.66
C GLY A 66 8.17 -4.14 -6.38
N CYS A 67 7.17 -3.95 -5.52
CA CYS A 67 6.15 -4.95 -5.21
C CYS A 67 5.32 -5.31 -6.44
N VAL A 68 4.65 -4.32 -7.03
CA VAL A 68 3.73 -4.53 -8.16
C VAL A 68 4.49 -5.06 -9.37
N GLY A 69 5.69 -4.55 -9.64
CA GLY A 69 6.53 -5.05 -10.73
C GLY A 69 6.89 -6.53 -10.56
N CYS A 70 7.23 -6.96 -9.35
CA CYS A 70 7.46 -8.38 -9.06
C CYS A 70 6.19 -9.19 -9.28
N GLN A 71 5.07 -8.77 -8.68
CA GLN A 71 3.79 -9.47 -8.74
C GLN A 71 3.28 -9.67 -10.17
N LEU A 72 3.36 -8.64 -11.01
CA LEU A 72 2.92 -8.71 -12.42
C LEU A 72 3.78 -9.64 -13.28
N SER A 73 5.03 -9.89 -12.87
CA SER A 73 5.95 -10.80 -13.57
C SER A 73 5.97 -12.23 -12.99
N SER A 74 5.33 -12.44 -11.85
CA SER A 74 5.41 -13.68 -11.09
C SER A 74 4.45 -14.75 -11.63
N THR A 75 4.90 -16.00 -11.59
CA THR A 75 4.08 -17.20 -11.88
C THR A 75 3.67 -17.94 -10.61
N PHE A 76 3.90 -17.34 -9.43
CA PHE A 76 3.60 -17.95 -8.15
C PHE A 76 2.08 -18.11 -7.94
N VAL A 77 1.72 -19.30 -7.46
CA VAL A 77 0.36 -19.66 -7.03
C VAL A 77 0.46 -20.24 -5.63
N ASP A 78 -0.31 -19.71 -4.69
CA ASP A 78 -0.41 -20.28 -3.35
C ASP A 78 -1.18 -21.61 -3.43
N PRO A 79 -0.60 -22.74 -3.00
CA PRO A 79 -1.23 -24.05 -3.15
C PRO A 79 -2.42 -24.29 -2.21
N SER A 80 -2.57 -23.47 -1.16
CA SER A 80 -3.63 -23.61 -0.16
C SER A 80 -4.87 -22.78 -0.48
N THR A 81 -4.69 -21.60 -1.09
CA THR A 81 -5.78 -20.67 -1.43
C THR A 81 -6.06 -20.59 -2.93
N ASN A 82 -5.13 -21.06 -3.76
CA ASN A 82 -5.13 -20.91 -5.22
C ASN A 82 -5.09 -19.44 -5.70
N GLU A 83 -4.71 -18.52 -4.81
CA GLU A 83 -4.44 -17.13 -5.14
C GLU A 83 -3.07 -16.99 -5.82
N THR A 84 -2.90 -15.95 -6.63
CA THR A 84 -1.66 -15.73 -7.37
C THR A 84 -1.06 -14.36 -7.06
N ASP A 85 0.25 -14.24 -7.27
CA ASP A 85 0.89 -12.93 -7.24
C ASP A 85 0.29 -11.99 -8.29
N LEU A 86 0.00 -12.50 -9.49
CA LEU A 86 -0.60 -11.72 -10.56
C LEU A 86 -1.95 -11.12 -10.14
N GLN A 87 -2.78 -11.88 -9.43
CA GLN A 87 -4.05 -11.40 -8.88
C GLN A 87 -3.83 -10.20 -7.94
N TRP A 88 -2.84 -10.28 -7.04
CA TRP A 88 -2.54 -9.18 -6.12
C TRP A 88 -1.85 -8.00 -6.78
N GLY A 89 -1.02 -8.22 -7.81
CA GLY A 89 -0.46 -7.16 -8.65
C GLY A 89 -1.55 -6.37 -9.36
N LEU A 90 -2.55 -7.05 -9.94
CA LEU A 90 -3.71 -6.41 -10.57
C LEU A 90 -4.59 -5.67 -9.56
N TYR A 91 -4.76 -6.23 -8.35
CA TYR A 91 -5.47 -5.56 -7.26
C TYR A 91 -4.79 -4.25 -6.86
N ASN A 92 -3.48 -4.27 -6.63
CA ASN A 92 -2.70 -3.09 -6.25
C ASN A 92 -2.75 -2.02 -7.36
N LEU A 93 -2.59 -2.42 -8.62
CA LEU A 93 -2.71 -1.52 -9.77
C LEU A 93 -4.10 -0.87 -9.85
N ARG A 94 -5.18 -1.67 -9.71
CA ARG A 94 -6.55 -1.15 -9.67
C ARG A 94 -6.72 -0.15 -8.53
N TYR A 95 -6.11 -0.41 -7.37
CA TYR A 95 -6.16 0.50 -6.22
C TYR A 95 -5.48 1.82 -6.53
N ALA A 96 -4.27 1.81 -7.10
CA ALA A 96 -3.59 3.04 -7.49
C ALA A 96 -4.38 3.89 -8.48
N ILE A 97 -5.06 3.26 -9.45
CA ILE A 97 -5.95 4.01 -10.36
C ILE A 97 -7.12 4.61 -9.58
N SER A 98 -7.76 3.85 -8.68
CA SER A 98 -8.85 4.35 -7.83
C SER A 98 -8.42 5.55 -6.99
N TRP A 99 -7.25 5.45 -6.36
CA TRP A 99 -6.68 6.41 -5.43
C TRP A 99 -6.17 7.68 -6.13
N CYS A 100 -5.37 7.52 -7.18
CA CYS A 100 -4.67 8.62 -7.83
C CYS A 100 -5.47 9.30 -8.94
N LEU A 101 -6.26 8.55 -9.71
CA LEU A 101 -7.06 9.12 -10.79
C LEU A 101 -8.45 9.55 -10.32
N PHE A 102 -9.12 8.73 -9.52
CA PHE A 102 -10.52 8.97 -9.13
C PHE A 102 -10.70 9.57 -7.74
N GLY A 103 -9.61 9.72 -6.97
CA GLY A 103 -9.64 10.28 -5.61
C GLY A 103 -10.34 9.40 -4.58
N PHE A 104 -10.59 8.12 -4.86
CA PHE A 104 -11.37 7.23 -4.00
C PHE A 104 -10.49 6.49 -2.99
N PRO A 105 -10.91 6.31 -1.72
CA PRO A 105 -12.18 6.77 -1.15
C PRO A 105 -12.20 8.27 -0.78
N ASN A 106 -11.05 8.86 -0.46
CA ASN A 106 -10.98 10.26 -0.05
C ASN A 106 -9.56 10.85 -0.21
N ASN A 107 -8.97 10.70 -1.40
CA ASN A 107 -7.68 11.33 -1.71
C ASN A 107 -7.91 12.76 -2.20
N THR A 108 -7.58 13.75 -1.37
CA THR A 108 -7.68 15.18 -1.71
C THR A 108 -6.58 15.64 -2.67
N GLU A 109 -5.51 14.85 -2.82
CA GLU A 109 -4.37 15.14 -3.70
C GLU A 109 -4.57 14.59 -5.12
N ALA A 110 -5.73 13.98 -5.42
CA ALA A 110 -6.04 13.52 -6.77
C ALA A 110 -6.26 14.72 -7.70
N GLU A 111 -5.48 14.79 -8.78
CA GLU A 111 -5.55 15.89 -9.73
C GLU A 111 -6.80 15.81 -10.62
N ASP A 112 -7.43 16.96 -10.86
CA ASP A 112 -8.50 17.07 -11.86
C ASP A 112 -7.89 17.12 -13.26
N THR A 113 -7.82 15.95 -13.90
CA THR A 113 -7.24 15.79 -15.24
C THR A 113 -8.34 15.72 -16.30
N PRO A 114 -8.06 16.11 -17.57
CA PRO A 114 -9.03 15.95 -18.67
C PRO A 114 -9.53 14.51 -18.89
N CYS A 115 -8.80 13.51 -18.39
CA CYS A 115 -9.22 12.11 -18.39
C CYS A 115 -10.50 11.88 -17.57
N MET A 116 -10.82 12.71 -16.57
CA MET A 116 -12.00 12.53 -15.72
C MET A 116 -13.35 12.87 -16.38
N THR A 117 -13.32 13.43 -17.59
CA THR A 117 -14.54 13.79 -18.34
C THR A 117 -15.36 12.56 -18.74
N SER A 118 -16.65 12.77 -19.01
CA SER A 118 -17.60 11.73 -19.41
C SER A 118 -17.27 11.07 -20.75
N LEU A 119 -16.53 11.75 -21.61
CA LEU A 119 -16.07 11.24 -22.91
C LEU A 119 -14.73 10.49 -22.83
N SER A 120 -14.11 10.42 -21.65
CA SER A 120 -12.81 9.79 -21.43
C SER A 120 -12.90 8.70 -20.35
N CYS A 121 -12.19 8.83 -19.23
CA CYS A 121 -12.10 7.84 -18.16
C CYS A 121 -13.29 7.92 -17.17
N GLY A 122 -14.13 8.96 -17.26
CA GLY A 122 -15.31 9.14 -16.41
C GLY A 122 -16.21 7.90 -16.29
N PRO A 123 -16.56 7.19 -17.37
CA PRO A 123 -17.35 5.96 -17.32
C PRO A 123 -16.71 4.82 -16.50
N MET A 124 -15.38 4.80 -16.36
CA MET A 124 -14.65 3.77 -15.60
C MET A 124 -14.76 3.98 -14.09
N LYS A 125 -15.08 5.20 -13.62
CA LYS A 125 -15.14 5.56 -12.21
C LYS A 125 -15.98 4.59 -11.37
N LYS A 126 -17.14 4.17 -11.89
CA LYS A 126 -18.05 3.26 -11.16
C LYS A 126 -17.48 1.84 -10.98
N TYR A 127 -16.64 1.39 -11.91
CA TYR A 127 -16.02 0.06 -11.86
C TYR A 127 -14.74 0.06 -11.04
N LEU A 128 -14.06 1.21 -10.94
CA LEU A 128 -12.79 1.32 -10.24
C LEU A 128 -12.93 1.78 -8.79
N ARG A 129 -14.12 2.16 -8.32
CA ARG A 129 -14.39 2.27 -6.89
C ARG A 129 -14.15 0.91 -6.23
N ILE A 130 -13.05 0.79 -5.50
CA ILE A 130 -12.78 -0.40 -4.70
C ILE A 130 -13.67 -0.29 -3.48
N TRP A 131 -14.90 -0.80 -3.59
CA TRP A 131 -15.73 -1.05 -2.43
C TRP A 131 -14.96 -2.01 -1.52
N LYS A 132 -14.36 -1.47 -0.46
CA LYS A 132 -14.09 -2.29 0.71
C LYS A 132 -15.45 -2.84 1.12
N SER A 133 -15.56 -4.17 1.18
CA SER A 133 -16.81 -4.91 1.41
C SER A 133 -17.44 -4.68 2.79
N ASP A 134 -17.30 -3.50 3.38
CA ASP A 134 -17.82 -3.16 4.70
C ASP A 134 -19.28 -2.65 4.66
N ASP A 135 -19.86 -2.40 3.46
CA ASP A 135 -21.21 -1.81 3.32
C ASP A 135 -22.28 -2.74 2.71
N GLY A 136 -21.99 -4.05 2.52
CA GLY A 136 -23.03 -5.03 2.17
C GLY A 136 -23.78 -4.80 0.84
N GLY A 137 -23.12 -4.28 -0.21
CA GLY A 137 -23.68 -4.13 -1.56
C GLY A 137 -23.15 -5.18 -2.56
N PRO A 138 -23.96 -5.59 -3.56
CA PRO A 138 -23.74 -6.84 -4.30
C PRO A 138 -22.60 -6.76 -5.30
N ILE A 139 -21.92 -7.91 -5.45
CA ILE A 139 -21.26 -8.31 -6.70
C ILE A 139 -22.29 -8.50 -7.80
#